data_AF-A0A3G2UKV7-F1
#
_entry.id   AF-A0A3G2UKV7-F1
#
_cell.length_a   1.000
_cell.length_b   1.000
_cell.length_c   1.000
_cell.angle_alpha   90.00
_cell.angle_beta   90.00
_cell.angle_gamma   90.00
#
_symmetry.space_group_name_H-M   'P 1'
#
loop_
_entity.id
_entity.type
_entity.pdbx_description
1 polymer ?
#
loop_
_entity_poly.entity_id
_entity_poly.type
_entity_poly.pdbx_seq_one_letter_code
_entity_poly.pdbx_strand_id
1 'polypeptide(L)'
;MQIELFDSPTPTPEPLPPLDPALGQFMSPHWASAMLVEHSLRDLGDVNVIEPSCGDGAFLGAIPQHLNAIGVDIDPKMAALARHNTGREVIVGDFASVPIDMQDVGLIIGNPNFAMPVVDSFVRRAHSLLVDEGRLDMILPAHSLSTTSRVLAWNELFSIEPLVIPRSLFPRISLPLVWARFTKTKHRTLVGFLLFEEEAAIMSMPKAIRQALGRPGTWREAVGLALHSLGGSGSLKQVYAALEPRRPTQNTFWRDKCRQTLALYYERIDERHWRLPSIN
;
A
#
# COMPACT_ATOMS: atom_id res chain seq x y z
N MET A 1 -54.29 -5.05 -21.14
CA MET A 1 -53.37 -6.19 -21.37
C MET A 1 -52.02 -5.77 -20.79
N GLN A 2 -51.79 -6.09 -19.52
CA GLN A 2 -50.58 -5.73 -18.77
C GLN A 2 -49.61 -6.91 -18.91
N ILE A 3 -48.41 -6.68 -19.44
CA ILE A 3 -47.36 -7.69 -19.56
C ILE A 3 -46.59 -7.68 -18.24
N GLU A 4 -46.69 -8.76 -17.47
CA GLU A 4 -45.88 -8.98 -16.28
C GLU A 4 -44.43 -9.24 -16.70
N LEU A 5 -43.54 -8.28 -16.39
CA LEU A 5 -42.14 -8.27 -16.83
C LEU A 5 -41.17 -8.98 -15.87
N PHE A 6 -41.67 -9.63 -14.80
CA PHE A 6 -40.85 -10.07 -13.67
C PHE A 6 -40.98 -11.54 -13.27
N ASP A 7 -41.66 -12.38 -14.05
CA ASP A 7 -42.00 -13.74 -13.62
C ASP A 7 -41.08 -14.85 -14.18
N SER A 8 -39.83 -14.49 -14.50
CA SER A 8 -38.79 -15.51 -14.71
C SER A 8 -38.16 -15.83 -13.36
N PRO A 9 -38.23 -17.08 -12.85
CA PRO A 9 -37.51 -17.44 -11.64
C PRO A 9 -36.02 -17.19 -11.90
N THR A 10 -35.44 -16.26 -11.15
CA THR A 10 -33.99 -16.07 -11.11
C THR A 10 -33.39 -17.44 -10.74
N PRO A 11 -32.52 -18.04 -11.57
CA PRO A 11 -31.93 -19.32 -11.24
C PRO A 11 -31.27 -19.19 -9.88
N THR A 12 -31.69 -20.03 -8.94
CA THR A 12 -31.04 -20.11 -7.63
C THR A 12 -29.57 -20.44 -7.89
N PRO A 13 -28.62 -19.60 -7.45
CA PRO A 13 -27.22 -19.87 -7.70
C PRO A 13 -26.88 -21.25 -7.12
N GLU A 14 -26.20 -22.08 -7.91
CA GLU A 14 -25.71 -23.35 -7.39
C GLU A 14 -24.84 -23.09 -6.15
N PRO A 15 -25.00 -23.86 -5.08
CA PRO A 15 -24.21 -23.68 -3.89
C PRO A 15 -22.72 -23.86 -4.22
N LEU A 16 -21.90 -22.91 -3.77
CA LEU A 16 -20.46 -22.97 -3.96
C LEU A 16 -19.89 -24.31 -3.45
N PRO A 17 -18.88 -24.87 -4.13
CA PRO A 17 -18.11 -25.99 -3.61
C PRO A 17 -17.59 -25.68 -2.19
N PRO A 18 -17.43 -26.68 -1.33
CA PRO A 18 -16.80 -26.49 -0.03
C PRO A 18 -15.41 -25.87 -0.21
N LEU A 19 -15.20 -24.69 0.38
CA LEU A 19 -13.90 -24.01 0.36
C LEU A 19 -12.89 -24.79 1.19
N ASP A 20 -11.65 -24.86 0.73
CA ASP A 20 -10.55 -25.44 1.50
C ASP A 20 -10.10 -24.44 2.60
N PRO A 21 -10.27 -24.75 3.90
CA PRO A 21 -9.85 -23.85 4.97
C PRO A 21 -8.35 -23.56 4.97
N ALA A 22 -7.52 -24.47 4.44
CA ALA A 22 -6.07 -24.29 4.36
C ALA A 22 -5.67 -23.20 3.35
N LEU A 23 -6.54 -22.92 2.38
CA LEU A 23 -6.30 -21.91 1.33
C LEU A 23 -6.78 -20.51 1.73
N GLY A 24 -7.43 -20.33 2.88
CA GLY A 24 -7.81 -19.02 3.41
C GLY A 24 -8.64 -18.15 2.46
N GLN A 25 -9.52 -18.80 1.67
CA GLN A 25 -10.28 -18.16 0.59
C GLN A 25 -11.35 -17.20 1.11
N PHE A 26 -11.40 -15.99 0.53
CA PHE A 26 -12.46 -15.00 0.77
C PHE A 26 -13.19 -14.69 -0.54
N MET A 27 -14.39 -15.25 -0.70
CA MET A 27 -15.20 -14.99 -1.89
C MET A 27 -15.68 -13.53 -1.91
N SER A 28 -15.54 -12.90 -3.07
CA SER A 28 -15.90 -11.50 -3.28
C SER A 28 -17.35 -11.40 -3.78
N PRO A 29 -18.18 -10.49 -3.24
CA PRO A 29 -19.50 -10.26 -3.81
C PRO A 29 -19.39 -9.81 -5.27
N HIS A 30 -20.14 -10.44 -6.19
CA HIS A 30 -20.08 -10.12 -7.62
C HIS A 30 -20.34 -8.64 -7.94
N TRP A 31 -21.34 -8.04 -7.30
CA TRP A 31 -21.66 -6.62 -7.52
C TRP A 31 -20.51 -5.69 -7.13
N ALA A 32 -19.80 -6.00 -6.04
CA ALA A 32 -18.66 -5.21 -5.58
C ALA A 32 -17.47 -5.40 -6.52
N SER A 33 -17.25 -6.63 -6.97
CA SER A 33 -16.22 -6.97 -7.97
C SER A 33 -16.45 -6.19 -9.26
N ALA A 34 -17.69 -6.11 -9.75
CA ALA A 34 -18.07 -5.32 -10.93
C ALA A 34 -17.73 -3.84 -10.78
N MET A 35 -18.09 -3.21 -9.65
CA MET A 35 -17.78 -1.80 -9.41
C MET A 35 -16.27 -1.54 -9.30
N LEU A 36 -15.51 -2.46 -8.71
CA LEU A 36 -14.06 -2.34 -8.56
C LEU A 36 -13.32 -2.55 -9.89
N VAL A 37 -13.77 -3.48 -10.72
CA VAL A 37 -13.28 -3.66 -12.09
C VAL A 37 -13.53 -2.41 -12.93
N GLU A 38 -14.75 -1.87 -12.91
CA GLU A 38 -15.10 -0.63 -13.61
C GLU A 38 -14.24 0.54 -13.14
N HIS A 39 -14.05 0.67 -11.82
CA HIS A 39 -13.19 1.70 -11.24
C HIS A 39 -11.74 1.60 -11.72
N SER A 40 -11.22 0.38 -11.87
CA SER A 40 -9.81 0.14 -12.24
C SER A 40 -9.54 0.34 -13.73
N LEU A 41 -10.51 -0.02 -14.57
CA LEU A 41 -10.39 0.08 -16.03
C LEU A 41 -10.59 1.50 -16.59
N ARG A 42 -11.20 2.40 -15.82
CA ARG A 42 -11.58 3.76 -16.26
C ARG A 42 -10.47 4.52 -17.00
N ASP A 43 -9.21 4.33 -16.59
CA ASP A 43 -8.07 5.07 -17.11
C ASP A 43 -7.05 4.20 -17.86
N LEU A 44 -7.34 2.92 -18.12
CA LEU A 44 -6.39 1.98 -18.72
C LEU A 44 -6.65 1.72 -20.22
N GLY A 45 -7.86 2.00 -20.73
CA GLY A 45 -8.23 1.67 -22.10
C GLY A 45 -8.29 0.15 -22.33
N ASP A 46 -8.07 -0.27 -23.58
CA ASP A 46 -8.07 -1.69 -23.95
C ASP A 46 -6.75 -2.34 -23.53
N VAL A 47 -6.79 -3.13 -22.46
CA VAL A 47 -5.63 -3.82 -21.88
C VAL A 47 -5.91 -5.30 -21.65
N ASN A 48 -4.84 -6.10 -21.62
CA ASN A 48 -4.91 -7.48 -21.19
C ASN A 48 -4.96 -7.55 -19.65
N VAL A 49 -5.85 -8.40 -19.12
CA VAL A 49 -6.15 -8.47 -17.68
C VAL A 49 -5.88 -9.86 -17.11
N ILE A 50 -5.30 -9.93 -15.91
CA ILE A 50 -5.14 -11.20 -15.17
C ILE A 50 -5.85 -11.09 -13.81
N GLU A 51 -6.66 -12.10 -13.45
CA GLU A 51 -7.08 -12.32 -12.06
C GLU A 51 -6.21 -13.43 -11.42
N PRO A 52 -5.34 -13.12 -10.45
CA PRO A 52 -4.30 -14.04 -9.97
C PRO A 52 -4.78 -15.10 -8.96
N SER A 53 -6.00 -14.99 -8.45
CA SER A 53 -6.59 -15.90 -7.47
C SER A 53 -8.12 -15.88 -7.61
N CYS A 54 -8.62 -16.42 -8.72
CA CYS A 54 -9.93 -16.05 -9.23
C CYS A 54 -11.14 -16.64 -8.51
N GLY A 55 -10.96 -17.64 -7.65
CA GLY A 55 -12.05 -18.27 -6.91
C GLY A 55 -13.16 -18.74 -7.84
N ASP A 56 -14.38 -18.27 -7.61
CA ASP A 56 -15.57 -18.57 -8.41
C ASP A 56 -15.70 -17.70 -9.67
N GLY A 57 -14.74 -16.81 -9.91
CA GLY A 57 -14.68 -15.91 -11.07
C GLY A 57 -15.39 -14.58 -10.87
N ALA A 58 -15.57 -14.11 -9.63
CA ALA A 58 -16.29 -12.86 -9.35
C ALA A 58 -15.66 -11.62 -10.03
N PHE A 59 -14.33 -11.42 -9.97
CA PHE A 59 -13.69 -10.33 -10.73
C PHE A 59 -13.54 -10.71 -12.21
N LEU A 60 -13.14 -11.95 -12.52
CA LEU A 60 -12.91 -12.42 -13.89
C LEU A 60 -14.16 -12.25 -14.78
N GLY A 61 -15.33 -12.58 -14.24
CA GLY A 61 -16.63 -12.42 -14.91
C GLY A 61 -17.09 -10.97 -15.01
N ALA A 62 -16.58 -10.07 -14.17
CA ALA A 62 -16.86 -8.64 -14.21
C ALA A 62 -16.03 -7.89 -15.26
N ILE A 63 -14.93 -8.46 -15.75
CA ILE A 63 -14.12 -7.87 -16.82
C ILE A 63 -14.96 -7.86 -18.12
N PRO A 64 -15.04 -6.73 -18.85
CA PRO A 64 -15.75 -6.65 -20.12
C PRO A 64 -15.30 -7.72 -21.13
N GLN A 65 -16.24 -8.37 -21.81
CA GLN A 65 -15.98 -9.52 -22.70
C GLN A 65 -15.10 -9.19 -23.92
N HIS A 66 -15.04 -7.92 -24.33
CA HIS A 66 -14.16 -7.50 -25.42
C HIS A 66 -12.69 -7.41 -24.99
N LEU A 67 -12.40 -7.35 -23.69
CA LEU A 67 -11.04 -7.37 -23.16
C LEU A 67 -10.57 -8.81 -23.00
N ASN A 68 -9.34 -9.05 -23.43
CA ASN A 68 -8.66 -10.31 -23.21
C ASN A 68 -8.30 -10.45 -21.73
N ALA A 69 -8.79 -11.52 -21.09
CA ALA A 69 -8.49 -11.77 -19.69
C ALA A 69 -8.46 -13.25 -19.35
N ILE A 70 -7.56 -13.60 -18.42
CA ILE A 70 -7.40 -14.95 -17.88
C ILE A 70 -7.50 -14.93 -16.35
N GLY A 71 -7.98 -16.03 -15.79
CA GLY A 71 -7.91 -16.30 -14.36
C GLY A 71 -6.76 -17.25 -14.01
N VAL A 72 -6.30 -17.20 -12.77
CA VAL A 72 -5.45 -18.22 -12.16
C VAL A 72 -6.07 -18.59 -10.82
N ASP A 73 -6.18 -19.88 -10.52
CA ASP A 73 -6.49 -20.34 -9.17
C ASP A 73 -5.71 -21.61 -8.83
N ILE A 74 -5.28 -21.72 -7.58
CA ILE A 74 -4.55 -22.89 -7.09
C ILE A 74 -5.48 -24.08 -6.83
N ASP A 75 -6.76 -23.82 -6.55
CA ASP A 75 -7.78 -24.85 -6.35
C ASP A 75 -8.39 -25.26 -7.70
N PRO A 76 -8.17 -26.50 -8.16
CA PRO A 76 -8.70 -26.98 -9.43
C PRO A 76 -10.24 -26.95 -9.50
N LYS A 77 -10.94 -27.08 -8.36
CA LYS A 77 -12.41 -27.03 -8.32
C LYS A 77 -12.91 -25.61 -8.54
N MET A 78 -12.29 -24.64 -7.88
CA MET A 78 -12.61 -23.22 -8.06
C MET A 78 -12.26 -22.76 -9.48
N ALA A 79 -11.11 -23.17 -10.00
CA ALA A 79 -10.74 -22.88 -11.38
C ALA A 79 -11.75 -23.46 -12.39
N ALA A 80 -12.24 -24.69 -12.18
CA ALA A 80 -13.28 -25.27 -13.04
C ALA A 80 -14.60 -24.49 -12.96
N LEU A 81 -14.99 -24.07 -11.75
CA LEU A 81 -16.18 -23.24 -11.52
C LEU A 81 -16.05 -21.86 -12.19
N ALA A 82 -14.90 -21.18 -12.04
CA ALA A 82 -14.64 -19.90 -12.69
C ALA A 82 -14.70 -20.00 -14.22
N ARG A 83 -14.13 -21.06 -14.82
CA ARG A 83 -14.28 -21.30 -16.29
C ARG A 83 -15.75 -21.42 -16.68
N HIS A 84 -16.52 -22.20 -15.92
CA HIS A 84 -17.94 -22.38 -16.18
C HIS A 84 -18.73 -21.07 -16.06
N ASN A 85 -18.50 -20.31 -14.98
CA ASN A 85 -19.25 -19.09 -14.68
C ASN A 85 -18.92 -17.94 -15.63
N THR A 86 -17.67 -17.85 -16.09
CA THR A 86 -17.18 -16.66 -16.82
C THR A 86 -17.01 -16.91 -18.32
N GLY A 87 -16.90 -18.17 -18.75
CA GLY A 87 -16.50 -18.53 -20.11
C GLY A 87 -15.06 -18.17 -20.47
N ARG A 88 -14.26 -17.68 -19.52
CA ARG A 88 -12.86 -17.28 -19.72
C ARG A 88 -11.91 -18.43 -19.46
N GLU A 89 -10.71 -18.31 -20.03
CA GLU A 89 -9.61 -19.20 -19.70
C GLU A 89 -9.20 -19.00 -18.23
N VAL A 90 -8.98 -20.12 -17.54
CA VAL A 90 -8.44 -20.15 -16.18
C VAL A 90 -7.32 -21.17 -16.14
N ILE A 91 -6.18 -20.80 -15.57
CA ILE A 91 -5.02 -21.67 -15.39
C ILE A 91 -5.04 -22.21 -13.96
N VAL A 92 -4.86 -23.52 -13.78
CA VAL A 92 -4.74 -24.12 -12.45
C VAL A 92 -3.29 -24.06 -12.01
N GLY A 93 -3.00 -23.38 -10.92
CA GLY A 93 -1.65 -23.32 -10.36
C GLY A 93 -1.44 -22.15 -9.38
N ASP A 94 -0.24 -22.10 -8.82
CA ASP A 94 0.21 -20.97 -8.01
C ASP A 94 0.59 -19.79 -8.92
N PHE A 95 -0.15 -18.69 -8.85
CA PHE A 95 0.14 -17.48 -9.62
C PHE A 95 1.59 -17.00 -9.51
N ALA A 96 2.23 -17.19 -8.36
CA ALA A 96 3.62 -16.77 -8.15
C ALA A 96 4.61 -17.49 -9.09
N SER A 97 4.26 -18.66 -9.63
CA SER A 97 5.18 -19.50 -10.41
C SER A 97 4.59 -20.12 -11.68
N VAL A 98 3.27 -20.14 -11.85
CA VAL A 98 2.62 -20.75 -13.00
C VAL A 98 3.02 -20.02 -14.29
N PRO A 99 3.31 -20.77 -15.39
CA PRO A 99 3.54 -20.16 -16.69
C PRO A 99 2.30 -19.40 -17.16
N ILE A 100 2.49 -18.16 -17.61
CA ILE A 100 1.45 -17.32 -18.18
C ILE A 100 1.98 -16.80 -19.51
N ASP A 101 1.33 -17.17 -20.60
CA ASP A 101 1.65 -16.72 -21.96
C ASP A 101 0.67 -15.61 -22.39
N MET A 102 0.75 -14.49 -21.67
CA MET A 102 -0.01 -13.28 -21.97
C MET A 102 0.96 -12.11 -22.00
N GLN A 103 1.01 -11.42 -23.14
CA GLN A 103 1.83 -10.22 -23.33
C GLN A 103 1.01 -8.97 -23.01
N ASP A 104 1.67 -7.82 -22.91
CA ASP A 104 1.02 -6.50 -22.77
C ASP A 104 -0.03 -6.42 -21.65
N VAL A 105 0.25 -7.06 -20.51
CA VAL A 105 -0.65 -7.05 -19.35
C VAL A 105 -0.70 -5.65 -18.75
N GLY A 106 -1.84 -4.97 -18.87
CA GLY A 106 -2.04 -3.63 -18.31
C GLY A 106 -2.69 -3.63 -16.93
N LEU A 107 -3.43 -4.69 -16.58
CA LEU A 107 -4.10 -4.80 -15.29
C LEU A 107 -3.97 -6.21 -14.70
N ILE A 108 -3.60 -6.27 -13.43
CA ILE A 108 -3.76 -7.46 -12.59
C ILE A 108 -4.69 -7.07 -11.45
N ILE A 109 -5.77 -7.81 -11.24
CA ILE A 109 -6.84 -7.39 -10.34
C ILE A 109 -7.40 -8.55 -9.53
N GLY A 110 -7.72 -8.35 -8.25
CA GLY A 110 -8.45 -9.38 -7.50
C GLY A 110 -8.45 -9.24 -5.99
N ASN A 111 -8.77 -10.34 -5.32
CA ASN A 111 -8.82 -10.45 -3.85
C ASN A 111 -8.00 -11.68 -3.40
N PRO A 112 -6.70 -11.52 -3.11
CA PRO A 112 -5.84 -12.63 -2.73
C PRO A 112 -6.14 -13.15 -1.32
N ASN A 113 -5.60 -14.32 -0.99
CA ASN A 113 -5.44 -14.71 0.40
C ASN A 113 -4.58 -13.65 1.14
N PHE A 114 -5.03 -13.25 2.34
CA PHE A 114 -4.38 -12.21 3.15
C PHE A 114 -3.11 -12.66 3.89
N ALA A 115 -2.61 -13.86 3.64
CA ALA A 115 -1.28 -14.27 4.09
C ALA A 115 -0.22 -13.39 3.42
N MET A 116 0.54 -12.62 4.22
CA MET A 116 1.53 -11.68 3.68
C MET A 116 2.57 -12.31 2.74
N PRO A 117 3.06 -13.55 2.94
CA PRO A 117 3.92 -14.20 1.94
C PRO A 117 3.28 -14.35 0.55
N VAL A 118 1.97 -14.58 0.49
CA VAL A 118 1.19 -14.66 -0.75
C VAL A 118 1.05 -13.27 -1.39
N VAL A 119 0.69 -12.26 -0.59
CA VAL A 119 0.60 -10.88 -1.11
C VAL A 119 1.97 -10.40 -1.63
N ASP A 120 3.04 -10.67 -0.90
CA ASP A 120 4.41 -10.32 -1.29
C ASP A 120 4.84 -11.03 -2.59
N SER A 121 4.45 -12.30 -2.78
CA SER A 121 4.74 -13.02 -4.03
C SER A 121 3.91 -12.48 -5.20
N PHE A 122 2.64 -12.13 -4.96
CA PHE A 122 1.76 -11.54 -5.98
C PHE A 122 2.27 -10.19 -6.45
N VAL A 123 2.67 -9.30 -5.53
CA VAL A 123 3.25 -7.98 -5.88
C VAL A 123 4.52 -8.16 -6.73
N ARG A 124 5.43 -9.05 -6.33
CA ARG A 124 6.66 -9.32 -7.11
C ARG A 124 6.36 -9.90 -8.49
N ARG A 125 5.45 -10.88 -8.57
CA ARG A 125 5.06 -11.52 -9.83
C ARG A 125 4.39 -10.52 -10.76
N ALA A 126 3.47 -9.71 -10.24
CA ALA A 126 2.79 -8.67 -10.99
C ALA A 126 3.77 -7.69 -11.63
N HIS A 127 4.80 -7.26 -10.90
CA HIS A 127 5.81 -6.34 -11.46
C HIS A 127 6.53 -6.92 -12.69
N SER A 128 6.74 -8.25 -12.70
CA SER A 128 7.38 -8.94 -13.82
C SER A 128 6.47 -9.10 -15.06
N LEU A 129 5.15 -9.11 -14.87
CA LEU A 129 4.17 -9.33 -15.93
C LEU A 129 3.60 -8.03 -16.50
N LEU A 130 3.43 -7.00 -15.66
CA LEU A 130 2.83 -5.73 -16.05
C LEU A 130 3.72 -4.95 -17.02
N VAL A 131 3.10 -4.29 -17.99
CA VAL A 131 3.76 -3.24 -18.78
C VAL A 131 4.06 -2.00 -17.93
N ASP A 132 4.90 -1.10 -18.43
CA ASP A 132 5.04 0.23 -17.85
C ASP A 132 3.68 0.94 -17.83
N GLU A 133 3.41 1.67 -16.74
CA GLU A 133 2.11 2.26 -16.38
C GLU A 133 0.97 1.26 -16.12
N GLY A 134 1.26 -0.05 -16.18
CA GLY A 134 0.34 -1.11 -15.78
C GLY A 134 0.07 -1.10 -14.26
N ARG A 135 -1.06 -1.68 -13.87
CA ARG A 135 -1.56 -1.63 -12.49
C ARG A 135 -1.78 -3.01 -11.90
N LEU A 136 -1.46 -3.16 -10.61
CA LEU A 136 -1.96 -4.22 -9.75
C LEU A 136 -2.94 -3.59 -8.75
N ASP A 137 -4.20 -4.00 -8.82
CA ASP A 137 -5.25 -3.48 -7.95
C ASP A 137 -5.86 -4.62 -7.14
N MET A 138 -5.74 -4.58 -5.81
CA MET A 138 -6.16 -5.69 -4.94
C MET A 138 -6.94 -5.24 -3.70
N ILE A 139 -7.88 -6.08 -3.25
CA ILE A 139 -8.41 -5.96 -1.89
C ILE A 139 -7.36 -6.45 -0.90
N LEU A 140 -6.95 -5.61 0.04
CA LEU A 140 -6.04 -5.97 1.12
C LEU A 140 -6.56 -5.48 2.47
N PRO A 141 -6.18 -6.13 3.58
CA PRO A 141 -6.32 -5.55 4.91
C PRO A 141 -5.50 -4.26 5.03
N ALA A 142 -6.07 -3.22 5.64
CA ALA A 142 -5.37 -1.93 5.79
C ALA A 142 -4.02 -2.06 6.52
N HIS A 143 -3.92 -3.00 7.47
CA HIS A 143 -2.68 -3.24 8.23
C HIS A 143 -1.54 -3.79 7.36
N SER A 144 -1.82 -4.37 6.20
CA SER A 144 -0.80 -4.82 5.24
C SER A 144 0.09 -3.65 4.78
N LEU A 145 -0.49 -2.44 4.75
CA LEU A 145 0.15 -1.19 4.40
C LEU A 145 0.65 -0.38 5.61
N SER A 146 0.66 -0.96 6.81
CA SER A 146 1.14 -0.28 8.04
C SER A 146 2.55 -0.71 8.46
N THR A 147 3.18 -1.65 7.76
CA THR A 147 4.55 -2.09 8.04
C THR A 147 5.52 -1.36 7.10
N THR A 148 6.36 -0.47 7.65
CA THR A 148 7.25 0.38 6.85
C THR A 148 8.16 -0.41 5.91
N SER A 149 8.86 -1.43 6.42
CA SER A 149 9.79 -2.22 5.61
C SER A 149 9.10 -2.89 4.43
N ARG A 150 7.85 -3.36 4.60
CA ARG A 150 7.06 -3.96 3.52
C ARG A 150 6.62 -2.93 2.50
N VAL A 151 6.06 -1.81 2.95
CA VAL A 151 5.59 -0.74 2.07
C VAL A 151 6.74 -0.17 1.25
N LEU A 152 7.91 0.05 1.86
CA LEU A 152 9.09 0.53 1.14
C LEU A 152 9.61 -0.51 0.13
N ALA A 153 9.63 -1.80 0.50
CA ALA A 153 9.99 -2.87 -0.45
C ALA A 153 9.01 -2.99 -1.62
N TRP A 154 7.71 -2.77 -1.40
CA TRP A 154 6.73 -2.66 -2.49
C TRP A 154 6.90 -1.37 -3.29
N ASN A 155 7.31 -0.27 -2.64
CA ASN A 155 7.52 1.01 -3.30
C ASN A 155 8.75 1.02 -4.21
N GLU A 156 9.76 0.20 -3.90
CA GLU A 156 10.85 -0.11 -4.82
C GLU A 156 10.35 -0.73 -6.13
N LEU A 157 9.13 -1.30 -6.16
CA LEU A 157 8.49 -1.92 -7.33
C LEU A 157 7.38 -1.04 -7.94
N PHE A 158 6.64 -0.27 -7.15
CA PHE A 158 5.42 0.42 -7.59
C PHE A 158 5.22 1.78 -6.91
N SER A 159 4.50 2.69 -7.56
CA SER A 159 3.73 3.71 -6.83
C SER A 159 2.57 3.03 -6.10
N ILE A 160 2.25 3.46 -4.88
CA ILE A 160 1.21 2.82 -4.06
C ILE A 160 0.18 3.86 -3.63
N GLU A 161 -1.10 3.52 -3.81
CA GLU A 161 -2.26 4.32 -3.39
C GLU A 161 -3.30 3.41 -2.73
N PRO A 162 -3.64 3.62 -1.44
CA PRO A 162 -4.73 2.92 -0.78
C PRO A 162 -6.03 3.73 -0.85
N LEU A 163 -7.10 3.07 -1.25
CA LEU A 163 -8.47 3.60 -1.17
C LEU A 163 -9.25 2.78 -0.15
N VAL A 164 -9.83 3.41 0.87
CA VAL A 164 -10.59 2.69 1.90
C VAL A 164 -11.90 2.16 1.30
N ILE A 165 -12.22 0.89 1.55
CA ILE A 165 -13.50 0.28 1.14
C ILE A 165 -14.29 -0.22 2.37
N PRO A 166 -15.63 -0.29 2.30
CA PRO A 166 -16.43 -0.76 3.42
C PRO A 166 -16.08 -2.21 3.81
N ARG A 167 -15.65 -2.44 5.05
CA ARG A 167 -15.39 -3.81 5.54
C ARG A 167 -16.63 -4.72 5.46
N SER A 168 -17.82 -4.13 5.52
CA SER A 168 -19.11 -4.83 5.47
C SER A 168 -19.39 -5.49 4.12
N LEU A 169 -18.56 -5.25 3.10
CA LEU A 169 -18.55 -6.03 1.87
C LEU A 169 -18.30 -7.52 2.14
N PHE A 170 -17.60 -7.85 3.23
CA PHE A 170 -17.27 -9.23 3.59
C PHE A 170 -17.83 -9.56 4.98
N PRO A 171 -18.94 -10.31 5.09
CA PRO A 171 -19.62 -10.56 6.37
C PRO A 171 -18.74 -11.23 7.44
N ARG A 172 -17.73 -11.99 7.00
CA ARG A 172 -16.85 -12.78 7.88
C ARG A 172 -15.50 -12.11 8.18
N ILE A 173 -15.25 -10.90 7.67
CA ILE A 173 -13.99 -10.18 7.86
C ILE A 173 -14.19 -9.02 8.84
N SER A 174 -13.41 -9.04 9.93
CA SER A 174 -13.40 -7.96 10.93
C SER A 174 -12.38 -6.87 10.64
N LEU A 175 -11.44 -7.13 9.74
CA LEU A 175 -10.33 -6.24 9.40
C LEU A 175 -10.83 -5.03 8.57
N PRO A 176 -10.31 -3.81 8.82
CA PRO A 176 -10.46 -2.71 7.87
C PRO A 176 -9.84 -3.10 6.53
N LEU A 177 -10.51 -2.76 5.43
CA LEU A 177 -10.11 -3.13 4.07
C LEU A 177 -9.77 -1.90 3.25
N VAL A 178 -8.83 -2.08 2.34
CA VAL A 178 -8.48 -1.11 1.31
C VAL A 178 -8.51 -1.78 -0.06
N TRP A 179 -8.86 -1.00 -1.07
CA TRP A 179 -8.46 -1.23 -2.45
C TRP A 179 -7.06 -0.65 -2.61
N ALA A 180 -6.05 -1.52 -2.63
CA ALA A 180 -4.66 -1.14 -2.78
C ALA A 180 -4.28 -1.15 -4.25
N ARG A 181 -3.95 0.03 -4.78
CA ARG A 181 -3.45 0.22 -6.14
C ARG A 181 -1.94 0.32 -6.15
N PHE A 182 -1.32 -0.44 -7.03
CA PHE A 182 0.11 -0.47 -7.28
C PHE A 182 0.35 -0.15 -8.76
N THR A 183 0.98 0.98 -9.07
CA THR A 183 1.23 1.41 -10.46
C THR A 183 2.70 1.25 -10.82
N LYS A 184 2.98 0.49 -11.88
CA LYS A 184 4.35 0.24 -12.35
C LYS A 184 4.83 1.43 -13.15
N THR A 185 5.42 2.41 -12.47
CA THR A 185 5.90 3.64 -13.11
C THR A 185 7.39 3.87 -12.86
N LYS A 186 7.98 4.76 -13.66
CA LYS A 186 9.36 5.23 -13.49
C LYS A 186 9.51 6.10 -12.24
N HIS A 187 8.51 6.90 -11.91
CA HIS A 187 8.52 7.81 -10.77
C HIS A 187 7.61 7.26 -9.67
N ARG A 188 8.19 6.45 -8.78
CA ARG A 188 7.45 5.76 -7.72
C ARG A 188 7.13 6.72 -6.58
N THR A 189 5.87 6.74 -6.17
CA THR A 189 5.35 7.62 -5.12
C THR A 189 4.48 6.85 -4.14
N LEU A 190 4.50 7.26 -2.88
CA LEU A 190 3.58 6.78 -1.86
C LEU A 190 2.47 7.81 -1.63
N VAL A 191 1.27 7.52 -2.11
CA VAL A 191 0.09 8.38 -1.93
C VAL A 191 -0.68 7.93 -0.69
N GLY A 192 -0.98 8.84 0.24
CA GLY A 192 -1.69 8.51 1.47
C GLY A 192 -0.84 7.89 2.58
N PHE A 193 0.50 7.91 2.43
CA PHE A 193 1.45 7.46 3.46
C PHE A 193 2.19 8.64 4.07
N LEU A 194 2.41 8.60 5.38
CA LEU A 194 3.16 9.62 6.11
C LEU A 194 4.13 8.95 7.09
N LEU A 195 5.33 9.49 7.23
CA LEU A 195 6.40 9.03 8.14
C LEU A 195 7.09 7.71 7.77
N PHE A 196 6.84 7.13 6.59
CA PHE A 196 7.42 5.83 6.21
C PHE A 196 8.93 5.94 5.95
N GLU A 197 9.37 6.91 5.16
CA GLU A 197 10.80 7.13 4.92
C GLU A 197 11.53 7.55 6.20
N GLU A 198 10.90 8.40 7.01
CA GLU A 198 11.46 8.87 8.28
C GLU A 198 11.59 7.74 9.31
N GLU A 199 10.57 6.88 9.45
CA GLU A 199 10.62 5.74 10.35
C GLU A 199 11.70 4.74 9.90
N ALA A 200 11.81 4.46 8.60
CA ALA A 200 12.89 3.62 8.07
C ALA A 200 14.27 4.23 8.33
N ALA A 201 14.43 5.54 8.12
CA ALA A 201 15.66 6.25 8.42
C ALA A 201 16.02 6.10 9.92
N ILE A 202 15.08 6.33 10.83
CA ILE A 202 15.28 6.15 12.28
C ILE A 202 15.61 4.70 12.63
N MET A 203 14.93 3.73 12.00
CA MET A 203 15.11 2.32 12.29
C MET A 203 16.45 1.76 11.83
N SER A 204 17.02 2.34 10.76
CA SER A 204 18.38 2.04 10.29
C SER A 204 19.49 2.57 11.21
N MET A 205 19.17 3.47 12.15
CA MET A 205 20.16 4.03 13.07
C MET A 205 20.58 3.03 14.16
N PRO A 206 21.80 3.17 14.72
CA PRO A 206 22.21 2.45 15.91
C PRO A 206 21.19 2.57 17.06
N LYS A 207 20.97 1.48 17.80
CA LYS A 207 19.96 1.38 18.87
C LYS A 207 20.02 2.54 19.88
N ALA A 208 21.22 2.98 20.25
CA ALA A 208 21.42 4.09 21.18
C ALA A 208 20.88 5.43 20.64
N ILE A 209 21.07 5.70 19.34
CA ILE A 209 20.59 6.92 18.68
C ILE A 209 19.07 6.89 18.55
N ARG A 210 18.51 5.75 18.13
CA ARG A 210 17.05 5.54 18.08
C ARG A 210 16.38 5.74 19.44
N GLN A 211 17.00 5.24 20.52
CA GLN A 211 16.49 5.42 21.89
C GLN A 211 16.53 6.88 22.35
N ALA A 212 17.54 7.65 21.93
CA ALA A 212 17.60 9.08 22.20
C ALA A 212 16.51 9.84 21.42
N LEU A 213 16.24 9.45 20.16
CA LEU A 213 15.22 10.07 19.32
C LEU A 213 13.77 9.81 19.78
N GLY A 214 13.53 8.72 20.52
CA GLY A 214 12.22 8.38 21.06
C GLY A 214 11.82 9.12 22.35
N ARG A 215 12.67 10.01 22.88
CA ARG A 215 12.37 10.79 24.10
C ARG A 215 11.71 12.14 23.73
N PRO A 216 10.75 12.64 24.53
CA PRO A 216 10.23 14.00 24.34
C PRO A 216 11.38 15.02 24.38
N GLY A 217 11.50 15.87 23.36
CA GLY A 217 12.44 17.00 23.38
C GLY A 217 13.73 16.87 22.55
N THR A 218 13.85 15.93 21.61
CA THR A 218 15.06 15.72 20.78
C THR A 218 15.68 16.97 20.15
N TRP A 219 14.87 17.86 19.58
CA TRP A 219 15.37 19.12 19.04
C TRP A 219 15.76 20.10 20.13
N ARG A 220 14.99 20.18 21.21
CA ARG A 220 15.32 21.02 22.38
C ARG A 220 16.64 20.55 22.99
N GLU A 221 16.79 19.27 23.28
CA GLU A 221 18.04 18.71 23.80
C GLU A 221 19.21 18.92 22.82
N ALA A 222 19.02 18.68 21.52
CA ALA A 222 20.08 18.90 20.52
C ALA A 222 20.52 20.38 20.44
N VAL A 223 19.56 21.31 20.38
CA VAL A 223 19.83 22.76 20.38
C VAL A 223 20.45 23.21 21.71
N GLY A 224 19.98 22.65 22.83
CA GLY A 224 20.52 22.88 24.16
C GLY A 224 21.97 22.43 24.28
N LEU A 225 22.31 21.23 23.80
CA LEU A 225 23.67 20.72 23.77
C LEU A 225 24.57 21.56 22.85
N ALA A 226 24.06 21.98 21.71
CA ALA A 226 24.78 22.89 20.81
C ALA A 226 25.11 24.22 21.52
N LEU A 227 24.13 24.86 22.16
CA LEU A 227 24.36 26.09 22.94
C LEU A 227 25.31 25.88 24.13
N HIS A 228 25.21 24.76 24.86
CA HIS A 228 26.17 24.43 25.92
C HIS A 228 27.60 24.31 25.38
N SER A 229 27.79 23.65 24.23
CA SER A 229 29.11 23.52 23.60
C SER A 229 29.70 24.86 23.12
N LEU A 230 28.85 25.86 22.92
CA LEU A 230 29.23 27.23 22.55
C LEU A 230 29.41 28.15 23.77
N GLY A 231 29.39 27.61 24.99
CA GLY A 231 29.54 28.37 26.23
C GLY A 231 28.22 28.98 26.75
N GLY A 232 27.08 28.41 26.38
CA GLY A 232 25.76 28.81 26.85
C GLY A 232 25.04 29.85 25.98
N SER A 233 25.69 30.40 24.96
CA SER A 233 25.09 31.30 23.98
C SER A 233 25.77 31.17 22.61
N GLY A 234 25.08 31.54 21.53
CA GLY A 234 25.65 31.48 20.19
C GLY A 234 24.76 32.06 19.10
N SER A 235 25.40 32.40 17.98
CA SER A 235 24.69 32.84 16.77
C SER A 235 24.01 31.66 16.05
N LEU A 236 23.02 31.96 15.21
CA LEU A 236 22.31 30.93 14.43
C LEU A 236 23.27 30.06 13.62
N LYS A 237 24.26 30.70 13.01
CA LYS A 237 25.28 30.06 12.18
C LYS A 237 26.18 29.14 12.99
N GLN A 238 26.54 29.53 14.22
CA GLN A 238 27.33 28.70 15.13
C GLN A 238 26.50 27.50 15.63
N VAL A 239 25.23 27.71 15.95
CA VAL A 239 24.32 26.61 16.34
C VAL A 239 24.14 25.63 15.18
N TYR A 240 23.99 26.11 13.95
CA TYR A 240 23.95 25.25 12.77
C TYR A 240 25.25 24.47 12.59
N ALA A 241 26.41 25.12 12.66
CA ALA A 241 27.70 24.44 12.52
C ALA A 241 27.92 23.37 13.61
N ALA A 242 27.47 23.63 14.84
CA ALA A 242 27.54 22.67 15.95
C ALA A 242 26.58 21.47 15.77
N LEU A 243 25.42 21.70 15.13
CA LEU A 243 24.43 20.65 14.84
C LEU A 243 24.75 19.88 13.55
N GLU A 244 25.38 20.48 12.54
CA GLU A 244 25.63 19.88 11.22
C GLU A 244 26.25 18.45 11.30
N PRO A 245 27.31 18.19 12.11
CA PRO A 245 27.87 16.84 12.25
C PRO A 245 27.04 15.91 13.17
N ARG A 246 26.06 16.42 13.91
CA ARG A 246 25.30 15.71 14.97
C ARG A 246 23.79 15.86 14.83
N ARG A 247 23.30 16.19 13.63
CA ARG A 247 21.90 16.58 13.41
C ARG A 247 20.97 15.38 13.58
N PRO A 248 19.79 15.56 14.22
CA PRO A 248 18.79 14.50 14.36
C PRO A 248 18.23 13.99 13.02
N THR A 249 18.25 14.81 11.97
CA THR A 249 17.69 14.49 10.65
C THR A 249 18.60 14.93 9.51
N GLN A 250 18.64 14.17 8.40
CA GLN A 250 19.42 14.49 7.19
C GLN A 250 18.70 15.42 6.20
N ASN A 251 17.39 15.68 6.41
CA ASN A 251 16.56 16.48 5.49
C ASN A 251 16.96 17.97 5.45
N THR A 252 16.67 18.68 4.36
CA THR A 252 17.01 20.10 4.19
C THR A 252 16.29 21.05 5.17
N PHE A 253 15.20 20.58 5.80
CA PHE A 253 14.35 21.36 6.72
C PHE A 253 14.85 21.39 8.17
N TRP A 254 15.96 20.72 8.48
CA TRP A 254 16.52 20.65 9.83
C TRP A 254 16.84 22.03 10.43
N ARG A 255 17.23 22.99 9.57
CA ARG A 255 17.50 24.38 9.96
C ARG A 255 16.24 25.11 10.42
N ASP A 256 15.10 24.77 9.83
CA ASP A 256 13.80 25.38 10.14
C ASP A 256 13.30 24.87 11.50
N LYS A 257 13.47 23.56 11.74
CA LYS A 257 13.22 22.96 13.06
C LYS A 257 14.11 23.54 14.14
N CYS A 258 15.40 23.74 13.87
CA CYS A 258 16.30 24.42 14.80
C CYS A 258 15.83 25.86 15.12
N ARG A 259 15.37 26.65 14.13
CA ARG A 259 14.83 28.00 14.39
C ARG A 259 13.55 27.97 15.21
N GLN A 260 12.63 27.05 14.88
CA GLN A 260 11.40 26.85 15.63
C GLN A 260 11.70 26.52 17.10
N THR A 261 12.64 25.60 17.35
CA THR A 261 13.05 25.21 18.70
C THR A 261 13.72 26.35 19.47
N LEU A 262 14.63 27.10 18.84
CA LEU A 262 15.26 28.28 19.45
C LEU A 262 14.23 29.33 19.87
N ALA A 263 13.23 29.60 19.02
CA ALA A 263 12.17 30.55 19.32
C ALA A 263 11.23 30.11 20.45
N LEU A 264 10.96 28.80 20.56
CA LEU A 264 10.01 28.26 21.53
C LEU A 264 10.60 28.05 22.94
N TYR A 265 11.91 27.77 23.05
CA TYR A 265 12.48 27.24 24.29
C TYR A 265 13.74 27.96 24.80
N TYR A 266 14.26 28.94 24.06
CA TYR A 266 15.51 29.63 24.38
C TYR A 266 15.35 31.14 24.34
N GLU A 267 16.24 31.86 25.04
CA GLU A 267 16.17 33.31 25.10
C GLU A 267 16.89 33.93 23.91
N ARG A 268 16.19 34.81 23.19
CA ARG A 268 16.76 35.58 22.09
C ARG A 268 17.49 36.80 22.65
N ILE A 269 18.80 36.91 22.37
CA ILE A 269 19.62 38.06 22.75
C ILE A 269 19.41 39.19 21.72
N ASP A 270 19.46 38.84 20.44
CA ASP A 270 19.25 39.77 19.32
C ASP A 270 18.69 39.03 18.09
N GLU A 271 18.67 39.70 16.94
CA GLU A 271 18.09 39.11 15.73
C GLU A 271 18.67 37.75 15.32
N ARG A 272 19.92 37.47 15.69
CA ARG A 272 20.71 36.31 15.24
C ARG A 272 21.39 35.53 16.37
N HIS A 273 21.16 35.86 17.63
CA HIS A 273 21.77 35.20 18.78
C HIS A 273 20.75 34.69 19.80
N TRP A 274 21.05 33.52 20.36
CA TRP A 274 20.25 32.88 21.40
C TRP A 274 21.14 32.41 22.55
N ARG A 275 20.55 32.27 23.73
CA ARG A 275 21.18 31.72 24.92
C ARG A 275 20.30 30.70 25.61
N LEU A 276 20.93 29.87 26.44
CA LEU A 276 20.21 29.01 27.37
C LEU A 276 19.27 29.85 28.24
N PRO A 277 18.05 29.36 28.51
CA PRO A 277 17.13 30.05 29.41
C PRO A 277 17.77 30.19 30.79
N SER A 278 17.58 31.36 31.40
CA SER A 278 18.00 31.64 32.76
C SER A 278 17.28 30.66 33.69
N ILE A 279 18.03 29.92 34.50
CA ILE A 279 17.44 29.00 35.48
C ILE A 279 16.70 29.87 36.51
N ASN A 280 15.37 29.75 36.56
CA ASN A 280 14.58 30.14 37.74
C ASN A 280 14.64 29.00 38.77
#